data_AF-A2EZK1-F1
#
_entry.id   AF-A2EZK1-F1
#
_cell.length_a   1.000
_cell.length_b   1.000
_cell.length_c   1.000
_cell.angle_alpha   90.00
_cell.angle_beta   90.00
_cell.angle_gamma   90.00
#
_symmetry.space_group_name_H-M   'P 1'
#
loop_
_entity.id
_entity.type
_entity.pdbx_description
1 polymer ?
#
loop_
_entity_poly.entity_id
_entity_poly.type
_entity_poly.pdbx_seq_one_letter_code
_entity_poly.pdbx_strand_id
1 'polypeptide(L)'
;MVQIQLNNEILQRMNSCHTNEKIILSINHAEITLNKYFAIAISRNIFSKFKLDNNIAKFGITVPIESIETYSVVKDILQYNKTEIECDQKILNDLFHIGTVLGINVLIDLYKTHVIDHMIIDKNNCLQLLDFYYNTQLDEKMTECCEFISSHFYEIEENQLKTITKGYASDILERIISSAKLLIKNEDSLADFIISIAQENEKFFSLIEYIHFEFCNEKVINKLLQISNENNYINIIKSLHDSLLRSKNQNRNYSRFKVPDEIITKIDELKKSGSEEANLNFLDELLSTGNQATLSFVLNDVLQRSRRGKSEMLSQACQDGILIMIKLLIKCGCDIEDKDHEGLTPLIHALINHHFDVANYLISVGANKETPLFVFACEGDLEIVKYLISIGADKEAKDNYGSTPLIIASRNGHLEVVQYLISVGADKEAKDNYGSTPLIEASNIGHLEVVKYLISVGADKEAKDNDGDTPLIIASDNGDLEVVQYLISVGANKEAKNNDGDTPLIEASKYGHLEVVQYLISAGADKEAKNNDGKTAFDKGNEDICNFLSSN
;
A
#
# COMPACT_ATOMS: atom_id res chain seq x y z
N MET A 1 -2.82 -52.86 20.27
CA MET A 1 -1.53 -53.21 20.88
C MET A 1 -0.82 -54.17 19.93
N VAL A 2 0.45 -53.90 19.63
CA VAL A 2 1.31 -54.76 18.82
C VAL A 2 2.23 -55.49 19.80
N GLN A 3 2.35 -56.81 19.65
CA GLN A 3 3.33 -57.60 20.40
C GLN A 3 4.70 -57.42 19.76
N ILE A 4 5.65 -56.86 20.48
CA ILE A 4 6.99 -56.54 19.98
C ILE A 4 8.02 -57.42 20.71
N GLN A 5 8.91 -58.05 19.94
CA GLN A 5 10.02 -58.84 20.47
C GLN A 5 11.30 -58.00 20.49
N LEU A 6 11.81 -57.69 21.68
CA LEU A 6 13.06 -56.96 21.89
C LEU A 6 14.26 -57.87 21.64
N ASN A 7 15.05 -57.55 20.61
CA ASN A 7 16.26 -58.29 20.29
C ASN A 7 17.51 -57.53 20.77
N ASN A 8 17.81 -57.61 22.07
CA ASN A 8 18.96 -56.92 22.64
C ASN A 8 19.79 -57.86 23.54
N GLU A 9 20.95 -58.28 23.02
CA GLU A 9 21.90 -59.14 23.73
C GLU A 9 22.39 -58.51 25.06
N ILE A 10 22.39 -57.18 25.19
CA ILE A 10 22.83 -56.46 26.40
C ILE A 10 21.76 -56.57 27.51
N LEU A 11 20.48 -56.43 27.14
CA LEU A 11 19.34 -56.66 28.03
C LEU A 11 19.38 -58.10 28.58
N GLN A 12 19.67 -59.09 27.73
CA GLN A 12 19.73 -60.50 28.12
C GLN A 12 20.95 -60.88 28.97
N ARG A 13 22.12 -60.26 28.78
CA ARG A 13 23.39 -60.71 29.40
C ARG A 13 23.74 -60.09 30.76
N MET A 14 23.22 -58.91 31.11
CA MET A 14 23.77 -58.13 32.24
C MET A 14 22.94 -58.07 33.53
N ASN A 15 21.64 -58.40 33.50
CA ASN A 15 20.80 -58.36 34.72
C ASN A 15 20.94 -59.61 35.61
N SER A 16 21.71 -60.61 35.18
CA SER A 16 22.06 -61.81 35.96
C SER A 16 23.26 -61.59 36.89
N CYS A 17 23.92 -60.42 36.86
CA CYS A 17 24.98 -60.08 37.80
C CYS A 17 24.40 -59.83 39.20
N HIS A 18 24.65 -60.75 40.13
CA HIS A 18 24.30 -60.65 41.56
C HIS A 18 25.12 -59.57 42.29
N THR A 19 24.97 -58.30 41.93
CA THR A 19 25.55 -57.18 42.68
C THR A 19 24.46 -56.43 43.45
N ASN A 20 24.76 -56.07 44.72
CA ASN A 20 23.80 -55.38 45.61
C ASN A 20 23.65 -53.88 45.30
N GLU A 21 24.43 -53.33 44.37
CA GLU A 21 24.43 -51.90 44.04
C GLU A 21 23.28 -51.55 43.09
N LYS A 22 22.37 -50.70 43.57
CA LYS A 22 21.15 -50.28 42.86
C LYS A 22 21.15 -48.78 42.62
N ILE A 23 20.49 -48.38 41.53
CA ILE A 23 20.15 -46.99 41.26
C ILE A 23 18.62 -46.86 41.08
N ILE A 24 18.06 -45.76 41.57
CA ILE A 24 16.65 -45.42 41.38
C ILE A 24 16.55 -44.48 40.18
N LEU A 25 15.92 -44.93 39.10
CA LEU A 25 15.48 -44.08 37.99
C LEU A 25 14.09 -43.54 38.31
N SER A 26 13.96 -42.22 38.42
CA SER A 26 12.69 -41.54 38.67
C SER A 26 12.19 -40.86 37.40
N ILE A 27 11.09 -41.33 36.82
CA ILE A 27 10.47 -40.76 35.61
C ILE A 27 9.17 -40.05 36.02
N ASN A 28 9.10 -38.71 35.95
CA ASN A 28 7.96 -37.91 36.43
C ASN A 28 7.36 -38.42 37.76
N HIS A 29 8.19 -38.71 38.75
CA HIS A 29 7.83 -39.25 40.08
C HIS A 29 7.59 -40.77 40.19
N ALA A 30 7.56 -41.53 39.10
CA ALA A 30 7.55 -43.00 39.15
C ALA A 30 8.96 -43.55 39.32
N GLU A 31 9.18 -44.39 40.33
CA GLU A 31 10.49 -44.93 40.66
C GLU A 31 10.69 -46.36 40.14
N ILE A 32 11.77 -46.56 39.39
CA ILE A 32 12.20 -47.84 38.84
C ILE A 32 13.58 -48.15 39.42
N THR A 33 13.71 -49.33 40.01
CA THR A 33 14.98 -49.76 40.62
C THR A 33 15.77 -50.61 39.63
N LEU A 34 16.95 -50.12 39.23
CA LEU A 34 17.81 -50.79 38.26
C LEU A 34 19.11 -51.25 38.91
N ASN A 35 19.72 -52.31 38.38
CA ASN A 35 21.11 -52.64 38.71
C ASN A 35 22.01 -51.50 38.22
N LYS A 36 22.95 -51.04 39.06
CA LYS A 36 23.81 -49.89 38.76
C LYS A 36 24.63 -50.07 37.47
N TYR A 37 25.25 -51.23 37.29
CA TYR A 37 26.10 -51.51 36.12
C TYR A 37 25.27 -51.67 34.85
N PHE A 38 24.08 -52.26 34.98
CA PHE A 38 23.11 -52.33 33.89
C PHE A 38 22.69 -50.93 33.43
N ALA A 39 22.26 -50.07 34.35
CA ALA A 39 21.85 -48.70 34.05
C ALA A 39 22.97 -47.88 33.35
N ILE A 40 24.22 -48.07 33.80
CA ILE A 40 25.40 -47.48 33.17
C ILE A 40 25.61 -47.99 31.74
N ALA A 41 25.45 -49.28 31.49
CA ALA A 41 25.72 -49.87 30.18
C ALA A 41 24.67 -49.50 29.12
N ILE A 42 23.40 -49.38 29.52
CA ILE A 42 22.31 -49.15 28.57
C ILE A 42 22.06 -47.66 28.26
N SER A 43 22.49 -46.76 29.15
CA SER A 43 22.22 -45.32 29.04
C SER A 43 23.50 -44.51 29.05
N ARG A 44 23.78 -43.84 27.92
CA ARG A 44 24.92 -42.94 27.80
C ARG A 44 24.84 -41.78 28.80
N ASN A 45 23.65 -41.30 29.10
CA ASN A 45 23.43 -40.18 30.01
C ASN A 45 23.59 -40.56 31.48
N ILE A 46 23.15 -41.77 31.87
CA ILE A 46 23.42 -42.31 33.20
C ILE A 46 24.94 -42.52 33.35
N PHE A 47 25.61 -43.11 32.35
CA PHE A 47 27.07 -43.26 32.36
C PHE A 47 27.83 -41.93 32.50
N SER A 48 27.47 -40.92 31.71
CA SER A 48 28.13 -39.62 31.77
C SER A 48 27.97 -38.95 33.13
N LYS A 49 26.78 -39.08 33.74
CA LYS A 49 26.51 -38.55 35.08
C LYS A 49 27.27 -39.32 36.17
N PHE A 50 27.35 -40.65 36.07
CA PHE A 50 28.16 -41.46 36.98
C PHE A 50 29.64 -41.14 36.91
N LYS A 51 30.17 -40.84 35.71
CA LYS A 51 31.57 -40.41 35.55
C LYS A 51 31.89 -39.13 36.34
N LEU A 52 30.89 -38.26 36.55
CA LEU A 52 31.02 -37.02 37.31
C LEU A 52 30.83 -37.22 38.82
N ASP A 53 29.92 -38.12 39.22
CA ASP A 53 29.67 -38.46 40.63
C ASP A 53 29.39 -39.96 40.78
N ASN A 54 30.35 -40.67 41.38
CA ASN A 54 30.32 -42.12 41.56
C ASN A 54 29.30 -42.60 42.61
N ASN A 55 28.74 -41.69 43.42
CA ASN A 55 27.83 -42.01 44.52
C ASN A 55 26.34 -41.78 44.18
N ILE A 56 26.01 -41.54 42.91
CA ILE A 56 24.63 -41.31 42.49
C ILE A 56 23.76 -42.54 42.78
N ALA A 57 22.85 -42.38 43.75
CA ALA A 57 21.85 -43.39 44.10
C ALA A 57 20.51 -43.18 43.38
N LYS A 58 20.26 -41.97 42.86
CA LYS A 58 19.00 -41.60 42.18
C LYS A 58 19.26 -40.73 40.96
N PHE A 59 18.65 -41.09 39.83
CA PHE A 59 18.66 -40.33 38.58
C PHE A 59 17.23 -39.99 38.18
N GLY A 60 16.91 -38.70 38.11
CA GLY A 60 15.57 -38.22 37.77
C GLY A 60 15.51 -37.70 36.35
N ILE A 61 14.47 -38.07 35.61
CA ILE A 61 14.11 -37.49 34.32
C ILE A 61 12.68 -36.95 34.38
N THR A 62 12.46 -35.89 33.61
CA THR A 62 11.12 -35.36 33.36
C THR A 62 10.89 -35.43 31.85
N VAL A 63 9.83 -36.11 31.43
CA VAL A 63 9.45 -36.34 30.04
C VAL A 63 7.95 -36.22 29.88
N PRO A 64 7.41 -35.71 28.76
CA PRO A 64 5.98 -35.80 28.51
C PRO A 64 5.59 -37.29 28.37
N ILE A 65 4.60 -37.74 29.14
CA ILE A 65 4.08 -39.12 29.10
C ILE A 65 2.58 -39.04 28.86
N GLU A 66 2.10 -39.68 27.80
CA GLU A 66 0.70 -39.68 27.38
C GLU A 66 -0.09 -40.86 27.92
N SER A 67 0.56 -42.02 28.10
CA SER A 67 -0.07 -43.26 28.59
C SER A 67 0.32 -43.54 30.03
N ILE A 68 -0.68 -43.87 30.86
CA ILE A 68 -0.46 -44.26 32.26
C ILE A 68 0.24 -45.63 32.32
N GLU A 69 -0.01 -46.48 31.31
CA GLU A 69 0.56 -47.81 31.17
C GLU A 69 2.06 -47.79 30.84
N THR A 70 2.58 -46.68 30.29
CA THR A 70 4.00 -46.50 29.94
C THR A 70 4.94 -46.88 31.08
N TYR A 71 4.65 -46.48 32.32
CA TYR A 71 5.51 -46.82 33.46
C TYR A 71 5.61 -48.33 33.70
N SER A 72 4.50 -49.06 33.50
CA SER A 72 4.47 -50.51 33.64
C SER A 72 5.32 -51.17 32.55
N VAL A 73 5.23 -50.67 31.32
CA VAL A 73 6.01 -51.16 30.17
C VAL A 73 7.50 -50.85 30.34
N VAL A 74 7.85 -49.63 30.74
CA VAL A 74 9.25 -49.25 31.01
C VAL A 74 9.85 -50.11 32.13
N LYS A 75 9.07 -50.42 33.18
CA LYS A 75 9.49 -51.31 34.26
C LYS A 75 9.67 -52.74 33.76
N ASP A 76 8.75 -53.23 32.94
CA ASP A 76 8.85 -54.53 32.30
C ASP A 76 10.10 -54.66 31.44
N ILE A 77 10.44 -53.64 30.65
CA ILE A 77 11.62 -53.61 29.79
C ILE A 77 12.91 -53.47 30.62
N LEU A 78 13.00 -52.44 31.47
CA LEU A 78 14.26 -52.05 32.12
C LEU A 78 14.53 -52.80 33.42
N GLN A 79 13.50 -53.12 34.21
CA GLN A 79 13.67 -53.80 35.51
C GLN A 79 13.48 -55.31 35.41
N TYR A 80 12.44 -55.76 34.68
CA TYR A 80 12.10 -57.19 34.58
C TYR A 80 12.63 -57.88 33.33
N ASN A 81 13.25 -57.15 32.40
CA ASN A 81 13.86 -57.69 31.19
C ASN A 81 12.88 -58.51 30.33
N LYS A 82 11.60 -58.12 30.31
CA LYS A 82 10.64 -58.73 29.40
C LYS A 82 11.04 -58.41 27.97
N THR A 83 11.21 -59.46 27.18
CA THR A 83 11.51 -59.35 25.74
C THR A 83 10.26 -59.25 24.89
N GLU A 84 9.10 -59.63 25.42
CA GLU A 84 7.82 -59.50 24.74
C GLU A 84 6.98 -58.44 25.46
N ILE A 85 6.67 -57.36 24.74
CA ILE A 85 5.90 -56.24 25.25
C ILE A 85 4.74 -55.95 24.32
N GLU A 86 3.59 -55.63 24.90
CA GLU A 86 2.45 -55.10 24.16
C GLU A 86 2.49 -53.57 24.24
N CYS A 87 2.64 -52.93 23.08
CA CYS A 87 2.66 -51.47 23.00
C CYS A 87 1.61 -50.98 22.01
N ASP A 88 0.95 -49.88 22.34
CA ASP A 88 0.25 -49.06 21.36
C ASP A 88 1.15 -47.88 20.93
N GLN A 89 0.65 -47.05 20.01
CA GLN A 89 1.43 -45.94 19.48
C GLN A 89 1.78 -44.89 20.55
N LYS A 90 0.92 -44.68 21.57
CA LYS A 90 1.18 -43.73 22.65
C LYS A 90 2.32 -44.22 23.54
N ILE A 91 2.29 -45.50 23.91
CA ILE A 91 3.37 -46.15 24.65
C ILE A 91 4.67 -46.07 23.85
N LEU A 92 4.64 -46.34 22.54
CA LEU A 92 5.86 -46.24 21.72
C LEU A 92 6.40 -44.80 21.65
N ASN A 93 5.54 -43.78 21.58
CA ASN A 93 5.94 -42.37 21.63
C ASN A 93 6.56 -42.01 22.99
N ASP A 94 5.94 -42.44 24.08
CA ASP A 94 6.48 -42.22 25.42
C ASP A 94 7.84 -42.92 25.61
N LEU A 95 7.99 -44.15 25.11
CA LEU A 95 9.25 -44.88 25.11
C LEU A 95 10.32 -44.16 24.28
N PHE A 96 9.97 -43.54 23.16
CA PHE A 96 10.88 -42.72 22.38
C PHE A 96 11.38 -41.50 23.16
N HIS A 97 10.50 -40.74 23.81
CA HIS A 97 10.92 -39.59 24.64
C HIS A 97 11.76 -40.01 25.86
N ILE A 98 11.43 -41.14 26.50
CA ILE A 98 12.27 -41.72 27.56
C ILE A 98 13.63 -42.15 26.99
N GLY A 99 13.63 -42.80 25.83
CA GLY A 99 14.81 -43.29 25.13
C GLY A 99 15.77 -42.18 24.73
N THR A 100 15.27 -41.08 24.20
CA THR A 100 16.06 -39.89 23.81
C THR A 100 16.70 -39.22 25.02
N VAL A 101 15.94 -38.97 26.10
CA VAL A 101 16.47 -38.37 27.33
C VAL A 101 17.47 -39.27 28.05
N LEU A 102 17.29 -40.58 28.01
CA LEU A 102 18.25 -41.52 28.61
C LEU A 102 19.40 -41.89 27.65
N GLY A 103 19.29 -41.59 26.37
CA GLY A 103 20.23 -42.06 25.35
C GLY A 103 20.22 -43.59 25.19
N ILE A 104 19.04 -44.21 25.27
CA ILE A 104 18.83 -45.66 25.08
C ILE A 104 18.30 -45.89 23.67
N ASN A 105 19.20 -46.22 22.73
CA ASN A 105 18.85 -46.39 21.31
C ASN A 105 17.76 -47.45 21.08
N VAL A 106 17.73 -48.51 21.87
CA VAL A 106 16.72 -49.57 21.70
C VAL A 106 15.30 -49.05 21.84
N LEU A 107 15.06 -48.10 22.75
CA LEU A 107 13.73 -47.50 22.89
C LEU A 107 13.39 -46.55 21.72
N ILE A 108 14.41 -45.88 21.18
CA ILE A 108 14.28 -45.00 20.01
C ILE A 108 13.97 -45.82 18.75
N ASP A 109 14.69 -46.93 18.56
CA ASP A 109 14.58 -47.82 17.40
C ASP A 109 13.21 -48.51 17.35
N LEU A 110 12.60 -48.82 18.51
CA LEU A 110 11.23 -49.37 18.56
C LEU A 110 10.21 -48.44 17.91
N TYR A 111 10.25 -47.16 18.27
CA TYR A 111 9.35 -46.17 17.69
C TYR A 111 9.66 -45.94 16.21
N LYS A 112 10.96 -45.87 15.87
CA LYS A 112 11.39 -45.75 14.49
C LYS A 112 10.84 -46.88 13.60
N THR A 113 11.12 -48.12 13.96
CA THR A 113 10.79 -49.30 13.13
C THR A 113 9.29 -49.56 13.04
N HIS A 114 8.53 -49.32 14.11
CA HIS A 114 7.10 -49.65 14.13
C HIS A 114 6.16 -48.50 13.76
N VAL A 115 6.64 -47.25 13.82
CA VAL A 115 5.82 -46.07 13.56
C VAL A 115 6.40 -45.24 12.42
N ILE A 116 7.66 -44.80 12.53
CA ILE A 116 8.24 -43.79 11.62
C ILE A 116 8.60 -44.36 10.24
N ASP A 117 9.25 -45.52 10.17
CA ASP A 117 9.78 -46.08 8.91
C ASP A 117 8.69 -46.40 7.87
N HIS A 118 7.42 -46.41 8.29
CA HIS A 118 6.25 -46.66 7.43
C HIS A 118 5.49 -45.39 7.03
N MET A 119 5.89 -44.21 7.53
CA MET A 119 5.20 -42.95 7.29
C MET A 119 5.75 -42.21 6.05
N ILE A 120 4.83 -41.63 5.29
CA ILE A 120 5.12 -40.62 4.26
C ILE A 120 4.61 -39.28 4.81
N ILE A 121 5.42 -38.22 4.69
CA ILE A 121 5.07 -36.89 5.22
C ILE A 121 3.73 -36.43 4.65
N ASP A 122 2.77 -36.16 5.53
CA ASP A 122 1.47 -35.57 5.23
C ASP A 122 1.05 -34.58 6.33
N LYS A 123 -0.09 -33.91 6.13
CA LYS A 123 -0.60 -32.90 7.07
C LYS A 123 -0.91 -33.41 8.48
N ASN A 124 -1.19 -34.70 8.63
CA ASN A 124 -1.57 -35.30 9.91
C ASN A 124 -0.33 -35.79 10.69
N ASN A 125 0.76 -36.13 10.00
CA ASN A 125 1.96 -36.70 10.62
C ASN A 125 3.20 -35.79 10.59
N CYS A 126 3.16 -34.66 9.86
CA CYS A 126 4.33 -33.79 9.69
C CYS A 126 4.96 -33.30 11.00
N LEU A 127 4.16 -32.97 12.02
CA LEU A 127 4.66 -32.55 13.33
C LEU A 127 5.25 -33.70 14.14
N GLN A 128 4.67 -34.90 14.02
CA GLN A 128 5.19 -36.12 14.67
C GLN A 128 6.54 -36.51 14.06
N LEU A 129 6.66 -36.43 12.73
CA LEU A 129 7.91 -36.68 12.01
C LEU A 129 8.96 -35.61 12.34
N LEU A 130 8.56 -34.34 12.43
CA LEU A 130 9.43 -33.25 12.85
C LEU A 130 10.00 -33.50 14.26
N ASP A 131 9.17 -33.93 15.22
CA ASP A 131 9.60 -34.25 16.59
C ASP A 131 10.64 -35.35 16.60
N PHE A 132 10.39 -36.41 15.84
CA PHE A 132 11.31 -37.52 15.71
C PHE A 132 12.66 -37.08 15.10
N TYR A 133 12.63 -36.35 13.99
CA TYR A 133 13.86 -35.94 13.30
C TYR A 133 14.66 -34.90 14.07
N TYR A 134 13.99 -34.03 14.82
CA TYR A 134 14.64 -33.07 15.70
C TYR A 134 15.40 -33.77 16.83
N ASN A 135 14.73 -34.67 17.57
CA ASN A 135 15.32 -35.39 18.68
C ASN A 135 16.41 -36.40 18.25
N THR A 136 16.37 -36.88 17.01
CA THR A 136 17.39 -37.77 16.42
C THR A 136 18.48 -37.05 15.63
N GLN A 137 18.42 -35.71 15.53
CA GLN A 137 19.40 -34.86 14.84
C GLN A 137 19.58 -35.17 13.33
N LEU A 138 18.50 -35.54 12.64
CA LEU A 138 18.49 -35.82 11.20
C LEU A 138 18.11 -34.57 10.38
N ASP A 139 19.07 -33.68 10.14
CA ASP A 139 18.82 -32.33 9.57
C ASP A 139 18.20 -32.34 8.16
N GLU A 140 18.60 -33.26 7.27
CA GLU A 140 18.02 -33.35 5.91
C GLU A 140 16.50 -33.64 5.96
N LYS A 141 16.11 -34.62 6.78
CA LYS A 141 14.71 -35.01 6.97
C LYS A 141 13.89 -33.97 7.74
N MET A 142 14.53 -33.29 8.68
CA MET A 142 13.95 -32.14 9.36
C MET A 142 13.68 -30.99 8.39
N THR A 143 14.59 -30.72 7.45
CA THR A 143 14.40 -29.72 6.38
C THR A 143 13.20 -30.07 5.52
N GLU A 144 13.07 -31.33 5.10
CA GLU A 144 11.95 -31.83 4.31
C GLU A 144 10.61 -31.61 5.04
N CYS A 145 10.56 -31.88 6.34
CA CYS A 145 9.37 -31.62 7.17
C CYS A 145 9.07 -30.12 7.27
N CYS A 146 10.06 -29.27 7.52
CA CYS A 146 9.87 -27.81 7.58
C CYS A 146 9.36 -27.26 6.24
N GLU A 147 9.90 -27.71 5.11
CA GLU A 147 9.43 -27.31 3.78
C GLU A 147 8.00 -27.77 3.50
N PHE A 148 7.64 -28.97 3.93
CA PHE A 148 6.28 -29.49 3.81
C PHE A 148 5.29 -28.69 4.67
N ILE A 149 5.66 -28.40 5.92
CA ILE A 149 4.86 -27.56 6.83
C ILE A 149 4.71 -26.16 6.24
N SER A 150 5.76 -25.60 5.64
CA SER A 150 5.71 -24.29 4.98
C SER A 150 4.68 -24.28 3.84
N SER A 151 4.68 -25.30 2.98
CA SER A 151 3.76 -25.37 1.84
C SER A 151 2.32 -25.73 2.21
N HIS A 152 2.08 -26.23 3.42
CA HIS A 152 0.74 -26.53 3.95
C HIS A 152 0.40 -25.71 5.19
N PHE A 153 1.10 -24.59 5.42
CA PHE A 153 1.02 -23.84 6.68
C PHE A 153 -0.41 -23.39 7.00
N TYR A 154 -1.17 -22.97 5.99
CA TYR A 154 -2.57 -22.58 6.14
C TYR A 154 -3.55 -23.74 6.39
N GLU A 155 -3.15 -25.00 6.15
CA GLU A 155 -3.97 -26.20 6.36
C GLU A 155 -3.80 -26.79 7.76
N ILE A 156 -2.72 -26.42 8.46
CA ILE A 156 -2.40 -26.92 9.79
C ILE A 156 -3.09 -26.02 10.83
N GLU A 157 -3.75 -26.64 11.81
CA GLU A 157 -4.42 -25.90 12.88
C GLU A 157 -3.41 -25.07 13.70
N GLU A 158 -3.79 -23.83 14.06
CA GLU A 158 -2.93 -22.91 14.81
C GLU A 158 -2.42 -23.53 16.12
N ASN A 159 -3.26 -24.28 16.83
CA ASN A 159 -2.88 -24.97 18.07
C ASN A 159 -1.78 -26.00 17.85
N GLN A 160 -1.80 -26.69 16.69
CA GLN A 160 -0.78 -27.66 16.30
C GLN A 160 0.54 -26.94 15.99
N LEU A 161 0.50 -25.83 15.25
CA LEU A 161 1.69 -25.00 14.99
C LEU A 161 2.29 -24.43 16.28
N LYS A 162 1.46 -24.05 17.26
CA LYS A 162 1.92 -23.58 18.57
C LYS A 162 2.68 -24.65 19.35
N THR A 163 2.47 -25.95 19.10
CA THR A 163 3.28 -27.01 19.75
C THR A 163 4.76 -26.91 19.37
N ILE A 164 5.07 -26.42 18.17
CA ILE A 164 6.44 -26.20 17.70
C ILE A 164 7.17 -25.20 18.62
N THR A 165 6.46 -24.21 19.15
CA THR A 165 7.05 -23.19 20.04
C THR A 165 7.45 -23.71 21.41
N LYS A 166 6.90 -24.86 21.82
CA LYS A 166 7.11 -25.45 23.15
C LYS A 166 8.11 -26.60 23.13
N GLY A 167 8.17 -27.36 22.04
CA GLY A 167 8.98 -28.57 21.93
C GLY A 167 10.36 -28.40 21.29
N TYR A 168 10.58 -27.31 20.55
CA TYR A 168 11.73 -27.19 19.65
C TYR A 168 12.52 -25.90 19.88
N ALA A 169 13.73 -25.84 19.31
CA ALA A 169 14.50 -24.61 19.27
C ALA A 169 13.85 -23.58 18.32
N SER A 170 14.07 -22.30 18.60
CA SER A 170 13.43 -21.17 17.90
C SER A 170 13.74 -21.12 16.40
N ASP A 171 14.84 -21.76 15.99
CA ASP A 171 15.31 -21.87 14.62
C ASP A 171 14.36 -22.68 13.72
N ILE A 172 13.61 -23.65 14.26
CA ILE A 172 12.68 -24.47 13.47
C ILE A 172 11.54 -23.63 12.90
N LEU A 173 10.94 -22.77 13.72
CA LEU A 173 9.83 -21.93 13.28
C LEU A 173 10.31 -20.83 12.32
N GLU A 174 11.52 -20.31 12.55
CA GLU A 174 12.16 -19.38 11.62
C GLU A 174 12.36 -20.04 10.25
N ARG A 175 12.86 -21.29 10.19
CA ARG A 175 13.01 -22.04 8.93
C ARG A 175 11.69 -22.27 8.19
N ILE A 176 10.60 -22.49 8.92
CA ILE A 176 9.26 -22.65 8.33
C ILE A 176 8.77 -21.33 7.73
N ILE A 177 8.86 -20.23 8.49
CA ILE A 177 8.33 -18.92 8.07
C ILE A 177 9.23 -18.26 6.99
N SER A 178 10.53 -18.49 7.03
CA SER A 178 11.48 -17.95 6.04
C SER A 178 11.50 -18.74 4.72
N SER A 179 10.77 -19.85 4.64
CA SER A 179 10.78 -20.74 3.48
C SER A 179 10.18 -20.06 2.24
N ALA A 180 10.85 -20.19 1.10
CA ALA A 180 10.32 -19.75 -0.18
C ALA A 180 9.04 -20.50 -0.60
N LYS A 181 8.76 -21.65 0.04
CA LYS A 181 7.55 -22.46 -0.17
C LYS A 181 6.42 -22.10 0.80
N LEU A 182 6.58 -21.12 1.68
CA LEU A 182 5.55 -20.74 2.65
C LEU A 182 4.25 -20.37 1.91
N LEU A 183 3.16 -21.03 2.27
CA LEU A 183 1.82 -20.74 1.75
C LEU A 183 0.90 -20.32 2.91
N ILE A 184 0.42 -19.08 2.87
CA ILE A 184 -0.45 -18.50 3.89
C ILE A 184 -1.83 -18.15 3.33
N LYS A 185 -2.82 -18.11 4.23
CA LYS A 185 -4.18 -17.67 3.92
C LYS A 185 -4.24 -16.17 3.60
N ASN A 186 -3.60 -15.36 4.45
CA ASN A 186 -3.41 -13.91 4.30
C ASN A 186 -2.35 -13.44 5.31
N GLU A 187 -1.81 -12.23 5.10
CA GLU A 187 -0.82 -11.64 6.03
C GLU A 187 -1.40 -11.41 7.42
N ASP A 188 -2.66 -11.01 7.54
CA ASP A 188 -3.28 -10.74 8.84
C ASP A 188 -3.25 -11.97 9.76
N SER A 189 -3.51 -13.16 9.20
CA SER A 189 -3.53 -14.43 9.94
C SER A 189 -2.12 -14.86 10.33
N LEU A 190 -1.13 -14.65 9.44
CA LEU A 190 0.28 -14.90 9.75
C LEU A 190 0.75 -13.94 10.85
N ALA A 191 0.40 -12.66 10.73
CA ALA A 191 0.76 -11.64 11.70
C ALA A 191 0.13 -11.93 13.06
N ASP A 192 -1.17 -12.26 13.11
CA ASP A 192 -1.85 -12.63 14.36
C ASP A 192 -1.21 -13.87 15.02
N PHE A 193 -0.82 -14.88 14.23
CA PHE A 193 -0.08 -16.03 14.74
C PHE A 193 1.28 -15.64 15.33
N ILE A 194 2.09 -14.88 14.58
CA ILE A 194 3.43 -14.41 15.01
C ILE A 194 3.33 -13.53 16.26
N ILE A 195 2.36 -12.61 16.30
CA ILE A 195 2.10 -11.75 17.46
C ILE A 195 1.72 -12.60 18.67
N SER A 196 0.85 -13.59 18.50
CA SER A 196 0.42 -14.47 19.59
C SER A 196 1.59 -15.25 20.20
N ILE A 197 2.49 -15.82 19.39
CA ILE A 197 3.64 -16.57 19.92
C ILE A 197 4.70 -15.66 20.52
N ALA A 198 4.89 -14.45 19.98
CA ALA A 198 5.87 -13.49 20.48
C ALA A 198 5.45 -12.88 21.82
N GLN A 199 4.15 -12.74 22.07
CA GLN A 199 3.61 -12.38 23.38
C GLN A 199 3.84 -13.47 24.45
N GLU A 200 3.82 -14.74 24.06
CA GLU A 200 4.12 -15.86 24.97
C GLU A 200 5.63 -15.99 25.26
N ASN A 201 6.48 -15.69 24.27
CA ASN A 201 7.93 -15.80 24.39
C ASN A 201 8.66 -14.81 23.46
N GLU A 202 9.41 -13.89 24.06
CA GLU A 202 10.09 -12.78 23.37
C GLU A 202 11.10 -13.24 22.29
N LYS A 203 11.59 -14.49 22.35
CA LYS A 203 12.52 -15.04 21.34
C LYS A 203 11.93 -15.06 19.93
N PHE A 204 10.61 -14.99 19.78
CA PHE A 204 9.93 -15.01 18.49
C PHE A 204 9.71 -13.62 17.88
N PHE A 205 10.13 -12.53 18.53
CA PHE A 205 10.01 -11.18 17.95
C PHE A 205 10.77 -11.02 16.62
N SER A 206 11.82 -11.80 16.39
CA SER A 206 12.52 -11.82 15.10
C SER A 206 11.61 -12.20 13.92
N LEU A 207 10.57 -13.00 14.17
CA LEU A 207 9.64 -13.45 13.13
C LEU A 207 8.78 -12.31 12.56
N ILE A 208 8.66 -11.18 13.27
CA ILE A 208 7.96 -9.99 12.78
C ILE A 208 8.58 -9.48 11.47
N GLU A 209 9.87 -9.71 11.25
CA GLU A 209 10.56 -9.32 10.01
C GLU A 209 9.97 -9.95 8.75
N TYR A 210 9.29 -11.10 8.88
CA TYR A 210 8.70 -11.83 7.75
C TYR A 210 7.26 -11.41 7.43
N ILE A 211 6.64 -10.56 8.24
CA ILE A 211 5.30 -10.01 7.98
C ILE A 211 5.42 -8.98 6.86
N HIS A 212 4.56 -9.06 5.84
CA HIS A 212 4.49 -8.05 4.79
C HIS A 212 3.40 -7.03 5.13
N PHE A 213 3.78 -5.92 5.79
CA PHE A 213 2.81 -4.94 6.28
C PHE A 213 2.04 -4.22 5.17
N GLU A 214 2.55 -4.20 3.95
CA GLU A 214 1.83 -3.63 2.81
C GLU A 214 0.54 -4.38 2.45
N PHE A 215 0.33 -5.59 2.97
CA PHE A 215 -0.93 -6.35 2.80
C PHE A 215 -1.69 -6.55 4.13
N CYS A 216 -1.22 -5.96 5.23
CA CYS A 216 -1.89 -6.04 6.53
C CYS A 216 -2.96 -4.96 6.66
N ASN A 217 -4.01 -5.27 7.43
CA ASN A 217 -4.99 -4.27 7.81
C ASN A 217 -4.50 -3.38 8.96
N GLU A 218 -5.19 -2.24 9.17
CA GLU A 218 -4.83 -1.27 10.21
C GLU A 218 -4.93 -1.87 11.64
N LYS A 219 -5.79 -2.87 11.86
CA LYS A 219 -5.92 -3.52 13.18
C LYS A 219 -4.64 -4.27 13.57
N VAL A 220 -3.99 -4.93 12.61
CA VAL A 220 -2.71 -5.63 12.84
C VAL A 220 -1.62 -4.61 13.19
N ILE A 221 -1.55 -3.50 12.45
CA ILE A 221 -0.60 -2.40 12.74
C ILE A 221 -0.83 -1.86 14.16
N ASN A 222 -2.08 -1.61 14.53
CA ASN A 222 -2.43 -1.12 15.87
C ASN A 222 -2.07 -2.12 16.98
N LYS A 223 -2.30 -3.43 16.77
CA LYS A 223 -1.87 -4.47 17.72
C LYS A 223 -0.34 -4.46 17.91
N LEU A 224 0.42 -4.31 16.83
CA LEU A 224 1.89 -4.26 16.89
C LEU A 224 2.42 -3.03 17.63
N LEU A 225 1.81 -1.87 17.42
CA LEU A 225 2.17 -0.66 18.16
C LEU A 225 1.96 -0.85 19.66
N GLN A 226 0.88 -1.54 20.08
CA GLN A 226 0.60 -1.82 21.50
C GLN A 226 1.61 -2.76 22.16
N ILE A 227 2.19 -3.71 21.42
CA ILE A 227 3.18 -4.67 21.96
C ILE A 227 4.62 -4.20 21.77
N SER A 228 4.83 -3.02 21.20
CA SER A 228 6.17 -2.49 20.90
C SER A 228 6.96 -2.18 22.18
N ASN A 229 8.22 -2.61 22.23
CA ASN A 229 9.15 -2.41 23.35
C ASN A 229 10.62 -2.40 22.88
N GLU A 230 11.56 -2.24 23.81
CA GLU A 230 13.00 -2.18 23.51
C GLU A 230 13.57 -3.43 22.82
N ASN A 231 12.88 -4.59 22.92
CA ASN A 231 13.34 -5.86 22.37
C ASN A 231 12.83 -6.15 20.95
N ASN A 232 11.80 -5.45 20.46
CA ASN A 232 11.15 -5.77 19.17
C ASN A 232 11.03 -4.59 18.19
N TYR A 233 11.30 -3.35 18.63
CA TYR A 233 11.12 -2.17 17.79
C TYR A 233 12.00 -2.21 16.53
N ILE A 234 13.21 -2.79 16.61
CA ILE A 234 14.11 -2.94 15.45
C ILE A 234 13.48 -3.82 14.37
N ASN A 235 12.87 -4.94 14.75
CA ASN A 235 12.24 -5.88 13.82
C ASN A 235 11.00 -5.26 13.15
N ILE A 236 10.19 -4.53 13.93
CA ILE A 236 9.02 -3.79 13.42
C ILE A 236 9.46 -2.72 12.42
N ILE A 237 10.46 -1.89 12.77
CA ILE A 237 10.96 -0.83 11.88
C ILE A 237 11.52 -1.42 10.60
N LYS A 238 12.30 -2.50 10.68
CA LYS A 238 12.88 -3.15 9.51
C LYS A 238 11.81 -3.69 8.57
N SER A 239 10.81 -4.39 9.10
CA SER A 239 9.71 -4.90 8.26
C SER A 239 8.88 -3.75 7.64
N LEU A 240 8.58 -2.68 8.38
CA LEU A 240 7.89 -1.51 7.83
C LEU A 240 8.71 -0.82 6.73
N HIS A 241 10.01 -0.64 6.95
CA HIS A 241 10.93 -0.10 5.94
C HIS A 241 10.94 -0.95 4.67
N ASP A 242 11.06 -2.28 4.81
CA ASP A 242 11.07 -3.18 3.66
C ASP A 242 9.71 -3.21 2.95
N SER A 243 8.60 -3.07 3.70
CA SER A 243 7.25 -2.92 3.15
C SER A 243 7.12 -1.64 2.31
N LEU A 244 7.71 -0.52 2.77
CA LEU A 244 7.77 0.74 2.02
C LEU A 244 8.63 0.62 0.75
N LEU A 245 9.75 -0.11 0.81
CA LEU A 245 10.57 -0.37 -0.39
C LEU A 245 9.82 -1.24 -1.41
N ARG A 246 9.10 -2.28 -0.96
CA ARG A 246 8.29 -3.14 -1.83
C ARG A 246 7.13 -2.38 -2.46
N SER A 247 6.47 -1.50 -1.69
CA SER A 247 5.36 -0.69 -2.19
C SER A 247 5.81 0.31 -3.27
N LYS A 248 6.98 0.93 -3.09
CA LYS A 248 7.55 1.90 -4.05
C LYS A 248 7.98 1.25 -5.37
N ASN A 249 8.51 0.04 -5.34
CA ASN A 249 9.06 -0.62 -6.54
C ASN A 249 8.03 -1.37 -7.39
N GLN A 250 6.73 -1.34 -7.03
CA GLN A 250 5.64 -2.11 -7.64
C GLN A 250 5.86 -3.65 -7.74
N ASN A 251 7.00 -4.17 -7.26
CA ASN A 251 7.34 -5.60 -7.19
C ASN A 251 6.72 -6.23 -5.94
N ARG A 252 5.39 -6.29 -5.92
CA ARG A 252 4.65 -7.00 -4.88
C ARG A 252 4.78 -8.51 -5.15
N ASN A 253 5.51 -9.24 -4.30
CA ASN A 253 5.68 -10.69 -4.43
C ASN A 253 4.47 -11.43 -3.84
N TYR A 254 3.65 -11.98 -4.73
CA TYR A 254 2.42 -12.72 -4.36
C TYR A 254 2.61 -14.24 -4.24
N SER A 255 3.83 -14.76 -4.40
CA SER A 255 4.08 -16.20 -4.52
C SER A 255 3.69 -17.02 -3.28
N ARG A 256 3.52 -16.36 -2.13
CA ARG A 256 3.17 -17.01 -0.86
C ARG A 256 1.67 -17.04 -0.54
N PHE A 257 0.83 -16.45 -1.40
CA PHE A 257 -0.63 -16.49 -1.23
C PHE A 257 -1.22 -17.58 -2.10
N LYS A 258 -1.97 -18.50 -1.50
CA LYS A 258 -2.78 -19.46 -2.26
C LYS A 258 -4.21 -18.92 -2.37
N VAL A 259 -4.61 -18.59 -3.59
CA VAL A 259 -6.00 -18.19 -3.87
C VAL A 259 -6.90 -19.42 -3.69
N PRO A 260 -7.99 -19.34 -2.91
CA PRO A 260 -8.93 -20.45 -2.75
C PRO A 260 -9.43 -20.96 -4.11
N ASP A 261 -9.48 -22.29 -4.29
CA ASP A 261 -9.88 -22.93 -5.56
C ASP A 261 -11.30 -22.54 -6.00
N GLU A 262 -12.19 -22.25 -5.04
CA GLU A 262 -13.53 -21.71 -5.28
C GLU A 262 -13.50 -20.35 -6.00
N ILE A 263 -12.53 -19.50 -5.65
CA ILE A 263 -12.35 -18.18 -6.27
C ILE A 263 -11.77 -18.34 -7.67
N ILE A 264 -10.81 -19.25 -7.86
CA ILE A 264 -10.27 -19.59 -9.19
C ILE A 264 -11.38 -20.10 -10.11
N THR A 265 -12.26 -20.95 -9.58
CA THR A 265 -13.40 -21.51 -10.33
C THR A 265 -14.41 -20.42 -10.70
N LYS A 266 -14.79 -19.54 -9.76
CA LYS A 266 -15.67 -18.38 -10.04
C LYS A 266 -15.04 -17.44 -11.08
N ILE A 267 -13.73 -17.18 -11.02
CA ILE A 267 -13.01 -16.39 -12.03
C ILE A 267 -13.17 -17.05 -13.41
N ASP A 268 -12.95 -18.37 -13.52
CA ASP A 268 -13.06 -19.09 -14.78
C ASP A 268 -14.50 -19.19 -15.33
N GLU A 269 -15.51 -19.18 -14.47
CA GLU A 269 -16.92 -19.06 -14.86
C GLU A 269 -17.24 -17.66 -15.38
N LEU A 270 -16.75 -16.62 -14.71
CA LEU A 270 -16.89 -15.23 -15.15
C LEU A 270 -16.21 -14.98 -16.49
N LYS A 271 -15.04 -15.60 -16.74
CA LYS A 271 -14.36 -15.62 -18.06
C LYS A 271 -15.25 -16.13 -19.19
N LYS A 272 -16.17 -17.06 -18.90
CA LYS A 272 -17.08 -17.66 -19.89
C LYS A 272 -18.38 -16.88 -20.06
N SER A 273 -18.82 -16.19 -19.01
CA SER A 273 -20.13 -15.51 -18.97
C SER A 273 -20.19 -14.20 -19.78
N GLY A 274 -19.07 -13.46 -19.86
CA GLY A 274 -18.98 -12.20 -20.61
C GLY A 274 -19.85 -11.05 -20.08
N SER A 275 -20.53 -11.19 -18.93
CA SER A 275 -21.40 -10.14 -18.39
C SER A 275 -20.64 -9.21 -17.45
N GLU A 276 -20.62 -7.91 -17.74
CA GLU A 276 -19.99 -6.88 -16.90
C GLU A 276 -20.63 -6.79 -15.52
N GLU A 277 -21.94 -6.98 -15.41
CA GLU A 277 -22.70 -6.89 -14.15
C GLU A 277 -22.36 -8.03 -13.16
N ALA A 278 -22.17 -9.26 -13.64
CA ALA A 278 -21.70 -10.37 -12.79
C ALA A 278 -20.24 -10.20 -12.36
N ASN A 279 -19.40 -9.59 -13.20
CA ASN A 279 -18.03 -9.23 -12.84
C ASN A 279 -18.02 -8.20 -11.70
N LEU A 280 -18.88 -7.18 -11.76
CA LEU A 280 -18.98 -6.14 -10.73
C LEU A 280 -19.49 -6.69 -9.39
N ASN A 281 -20.53 -7.55 -9.40
CA ASN A 281 -21.05 -8.17 -8.18
C ASN A 281 -20.02 -9.11 -7.50
N PHE A 282 -19.26 -9.87 -8.29
CA PHE A 282 -18.18 -10.72 -7.77
C PHE A 282 -17.01 -9.90 -7.20
N LEU A 283 -16.69 -8.78 -7.85
CA LEU A 283 -15.67 -7.86 -7.35
C LEU A 283 -16.11 -7.16 -6.05
N ASP A 284 -17.40 -6.87 -5.87
CA ASP A 284 -17.97 -6.36 -4.61
C ASP A 284 -17.95 -7.40 -3.48
N GLU A 285 -18.28 -8.65 -3.80
CA GLU A 285 -18.11 -9.79 -2.88
C GLU A 285 -16.63 -9.92 -2.45
N LEU A 286 -15.68 -9.82 -3.38
CA LEU A 286 -14.24 -9.83 -3.11
C LEU A 286 -13.76 -8.62 -2.28
N LEU A 287 -14.32 -7.43 -2.49
CA LEU A 287 -14.04 -6.25 -1.67
C LEU A 287 -14.53 -6.43 -0.22
N SER A 288 -15.71 -7.02 -0.05
CA SER A 288 -16.33 -7.26 1.27
C SER A 288 -15.60 -8.35 2.08
N THR A 289 -14.96 -9.31 1.41
CA THR A 289 -14.22 -10.41 2.05
C THR A 289 -12.81 -10.01 2.51
N GLY A 290 -12.34 -8.82 2.17
CA GLY A 290 -11.14 -8.20 2.77
C GLY A 290 -9.79 -8.80 2.36
N ASN A 291 -9.74 -9.82 1.49
CA ASN A 291 -8.49 -10.47 1.10
C ASN A 291 -7.74 -9.66 0.03
N GLN A 292 -6.91 -8.71 0.47
CA GLN A 292 -6.11 -7.84 -0.42
C GLN A 292 -5.23 -8.62 -1.41
N ALA A 293 -4.73 -9.79 -1.04
CA ALA A 293 -3.92 -10.64 -1.92
C ALA A 293 -4.74 -11.25 -3.05
N THR A 294 -5.96 -11.73 -2.77
CA THR A 294 -6.89 -12.22 -3.79
C THR A 294 -7.32 -11.10 -4.73
N LEU A 295 -7.63 -9.92 -4.18
CA LEU A 295 -7.98 -8.72 -4.95
C LEU A 295 -6.87 -8.33 -5.93
N SER A 296 -5.61 -8.32 -5.48
CA SER A 296 -4.49 -7.96 -6.36
C SER A 296 -4.14 -9.05 -7.38
N PHE A 297 -4.39 -10.34 -7.08
CA PHE A 297 -4.24 -11.43 -8.05
C PHE A 297 -5.31 -11.34 -9.16
N VAL A 298 -6.58 -11.16 -8.77
CA VAL A 298 -7.70 -10.96 -9.70
C VAL A 298 -7.43 -9.75 -10.57
N LEU A 299 -6.96 -8.65 -9.97
CA LEU A 299 -6.62 -7.45 -10.73
C LEU A 299 -5.43 -7.70 -11.67
N ASN A 300 -4.37 -8.42 -11.27
CA ASN A 300 -3.26 -8.73 -12.20
C ASN A 300 -3.72 -9.58 -13.39
N ASP A 301 -4.61 -10.55 -13.20
CA ASP A 301 -5.19 -11.34 -14.31
C ASP A 301 -6.08 -10.47 -15.21
N VAL A 302 -6.85 -9.54 -14.64
CA VAL A 302 -7.66 -8.55 -15.38
C VAL A 302 -6.78 -7.51 -16.09
N LEU A 303 -5.71 -7.03 -15.45
CA LEU A 303 -4.73 -6.06 -15.97
C LEU A 303 -3.90 -6.65 -17.11
N GLN A 304 -3.55 -7.94 -17.07
CA GLN A 304 -2.86 -8.65 -18.16
C GLN A 304 -3.68 -8.69 -19.46
N ARG A 305 -5.00 -8.47 -19.40
CA ARG A 305 -5.88 -8.38 -20.58
C ARG A 305 -5.88 -7.00 -21.23
N SER A 306 -5.52 -5.98 -20.46
CA SER A 306 -5.45 -4.61 -20.93
C SER A 306 -4.07 -4.37 -21.53
N ARG A 307 -4.01 -4.07 -22.84
CA ARG A 307 -2.81 -3.49 -23.46
C ARG A 307 -2.50 -2.06 -22.96
N ARG A 308 -3.37 -1.50 -22.11
CA ARG A 308 -3.35 -0.13 -21.60
C ARG A 308 -2.86 -0.12 -20.15
N GLY A 309 -2.08 0.91 -19.78
CA GLY A 309 -1.53 1.06 -18.43
C GLY A 309 -2.59 1.23 -17.34
N LYS A 310 -2.16 1.09 -16.07
CA LYS A 310 -3.04 1.20 -14.88
C LYS A 310 -3.81 2.52 -14.79
N SER A 311 -3.17 3.64 -15.13
CA SER A 311 -3.79 4.98 -15.16
C SER A 311 -4.91 5.06 -16.19
N GLU A 312 -4.69 4.55 -17.41
CA GLU A 312 -5.69 4.55 -18.48
C GLU A 312 -6.96 3.76 -18.11
N MET A 313 -6.81 2.65 -17.38
CA MET A 313 -7.96 1.89 -16.89
C MET A 313 -8.74 2.63 -15.80
N LEU A 314 -8.04 3.40 -14.96
CA LEU A 314 -8.67 4.24 -13.95
C LEU A 314 -9.43 5.38 -14.62
N SER A 315 -8.83 6.05 -15.60
CA SER A 315 -9.49 7.09 -16.39
C SER A 315 -10.74 6.56 -17.10
N GLN A 316 -10.66 5.41 -17.77
CA GLN A 316 -11.82 4.79 -18.42
C GLN A 316 -12.92 4.43 -17.40
N ALA A 317 -12.56 3.84 -16.26
CA ALA A 317 -13.54 3.52 -15.23
C ALA A 317 -14.22 4.78 -14.65
N CYS A 318 -13.50 5.90 -14.56
CA CYS A 318 -14.07 7.19 -14.15
C CYS A 318 -14.98 7.79 -15.23
N GLN A 319 -14.60 7.68 -16.50
CA GLN A 319 -15.42 8.06 -17.65
C GLN A 319 -16.73 7.27 -17.70
N ASP A 320 -16.68 5.96 -17.41
CA ASP A 320 -17.84 5.07 -17.44
C ASP A 320 -18.68 5.10 -16.15
N GLY A 321 -18.23 5.82 -15.11
CA GLY A 321 -18.93 5.92 -13.83
C GLY A 321 -18.88 4.66 -12.97
N ILE A 322 -17.93 3.74 -13.21
CA ILE A 322 -17.88 2.42 -12.57
C ILE A 322 -17.18 2.50 -11.20
N LEU A 323 -17.89 3.02 -10.19
CA LEU A 323 -17.35 3.29 -8.85
C LEU A 323 -16.63 2.10 -8.19
N ILE A 324 -17.11 0.87 -8.40
CA ILE A 324 -16.48 -0.36 -7.90
C ILE A 324 -15.07 -0.55 -8.47
N MET A 325 -14.92 -0.36 -9.78
CA MET A 325 -13.64 -0.54 -10.47
C MET A 325 -12.65 0.53 -10.00
N ILE A 326 -13.12 1.75 -9.80
CA ILE A 326 -12.32 2.88 -9.31
C ILE A 326 -11.81 2.58 -7.89
N LYS A 327 -12.70 2.15 -6.98
CA LYS A 327 -12.33 1.73 -5.61
C LYS A 327 -11.25 0.65 -5.61
N LEU A 328 -11.37 -0.32 -6.49
CA LEU A 328 -10.41 -1.42 -6.65
C LEU A 328 -9.05 -0.94 -7.14
N LEU A 329 -9.04 -0.16 -8.23
CA LEU A 329 -7.82 0.35 -8.84
C LEU A 329 -7.03 1.22 -7.85
N ILE A 330 -7.71 2.10 -7.10
CA ILE A 330 -7.09 2.94 -6.06
C ILE A 330 -6.55 2.09 -4.92
N LYS A 331 -7.30 1.10 -4.41
CA LYS A 331 -6.82 0.19 -3.35
C LYS A 331 -5.61 -0.62 -3.78
N CYS A 332 -5.46 -0.89 -5.08
CA CYS A 332 -4.30 -1.55 -5.65
C CYS A 332 -3.09 -0.63 -5.88
N GLY A 333 -3.22 0.67 -5.56
CA GLY A 333 -2.14 1.65 -5.67
C GLY A 333 -2.03 2.33 -7.03
N CYS A 334 -3.12 2.42 -7.80
CA CYS A 334 -3.17 3.37 -8.91
C CYS A 334 -3.11 4.80 -8.36
N ASP A 335 -2.26 5.63 -8.95
CA ASP A 335 -2.20 7.05 -8.63
C ASP A 335 -3.46 7.75 -9.17
N ILE A 336 -4.14 8.51 -8.33
CA ILE A 336 -5.36 9.25 -8.67
C ILE A 336 -5.05 10.58 -9.37
N GLU A 337 -3.80 11.02 -9.36
CA GLU A 337 -3.31 12.23 -10.03
C GLU A 337 -2.56 11.92 -11.33
N ASP A 338 -2.37 10.63 -11.66
CA ASP A 338 -1.74 10.23 -12.92
C ASP A 338 -2.59 10.71 -14.11
N LYS A 339 -1.96 11.48 -14.98
CA LYS A 339 -2.56 11.96 -16.22
C LYS A 339 -2.49 10.89 -17.30
N ASP A 340 -3.56 10.75 -18.06
CA ASP A 340 -3.58 9.89 -19.23
C ASP A 340 -2.85 10.51 -20.43
N HIS A 341 -3.00 9.89 -21.60
CA HIS A 341 -2.39 10.34 -22.84
C HIS A 341 -2.98 11.68 -23.37
N GLU A 342 -4.15 12.08 -22.90
CA GLU A 342 -4.78 13.38 -23.18
C GLU A 342 -4.36 14.45 -22.16
N GLY A 343 -3.64 14.07 -21.11
CA GLY A 343 -3.20 14.96 -20.04
C GLY A 343 -4.25 15.19 -18.96
N LEU A 344 -5.32 14.39 -18.95
CA LEU A 344 -6.46 14.52 -18.02
C LEU A 344 -6.28 13.59 -16.81
N THR A 345 -6.68 14.07 -15.63
CA THR A 345 -6.72 13.23 -14.43
C THR A 345 -8.03 12.44 -14.37
N PRO A 346 -8.09 11.32 -13.63
CA PRO A 346 -9.32 10.57 -13.37
C PRO A 346 -10.48 11.43 -12.87
N LEU A 347 -10.20 12.46 -12.06
CA LEU A 347 -11.22 13.38 -11.57
C LEU A 347 -11.81 14.23 -12.69
N ILE A 348 -10.99 14.70 -13.65
CA ILE A 348 -11.48 15.45 -14.81
C ILE A 348 -12.40 14.56 -15.66
N HIS A 349 -12.03 13.30 -15.91
CA HIS A 349 -12.88 12.34 -16.62
C HIS A 349 -14.25 12.13 -15.95
N ALA A 350 -14.27 11.96 -14.63
CA ALA A 350 -15.53 11.83 -13.89
C ALA A 350 -16.41 13.08 -14.02
N LEU A 351 -15.81 14.27 -14.00
CA LEU A 351 -16.52 15.54 -14.08
C LEU A 351 -17.08 15.82 -15.49
N ILE A 352 -16.29 15.61 -16.55
CA ILE A 352 -16.74 15.76 -17.96
C ILE A 352 -17.98 14.89 -18.24
N ASN A 353 -18.03 13.69 -17.63
CA ASN A 353 -19.14 12.74 -17.82
C ASN A 353 -20.25 12.91 -16.76
N HIS A 354 -20.21 13.97 -15.95
CA HIS A 354 -21.19 14.27 -14.89
C HIS A 354 -21.39 13.14 -13.87
N HIS A 355 -20.38 12.29 -13.66
CA HIS A 355 -20.36 11.25 -12.61
C HIS A 355 -19.97 11.86 -11.27
N PHE A 356 -20.84 12.69 -10.70
CA PHE A 356 -20.58 13.43 -9.46
C PHE A 356 -20.39 12.52 -8.24
N ASP A 357 -20.99 11.34 -8.22
CA ASP A 357 -20.78 10.32 -7.20
C ASP A 357 -19.33 9.78 -7.22
N VAL A 358 -18.80 9.54 -8.42
CA VAL A 358 -17.38 9.20 -8.63
C VAL A 358 -16.48 10.36 -8.26
N ALA A 359 -16.79 11.57 -8.70
CA ALA A 359 -15.99 12.76 -8.37
C ALA A 359 -15.91 12.98 -6.86
N ASN A 360 -17.04 12.87 -6.14
CA ASN A 360 -17.08 12.94 -4.68
C ASN A 360 -16.22 11.86 -4.02
N TYR A 361 -16.25 10.63 -4.54
CA TYR A 361 -15.38 9.57 -4.04
C TYR A 361 -13.90 9.88 -4.27
N LEU A 362 -13.50 10.28 -5.49
CA LEU A 362 -12.11 10.63 -5.81
C LEU A 362 -11.59 11.76 -4.90
N ILE A 363 -12.40 12.80 -4.68
CA ILE A 363 -12.07 13.91 -3.79
C ILE A 363 -11.96 13.43 -2.34
N SER A 364 -12.84 12.52 -1.89
CA SER A 364 -12.78 11.95 -0.54
C SER A 364 -11.51 11.14 -0.27
N VAL A 365 -10.90 10.57 -1.32
CA VAL A 365 -9.63 9.84 -1.22
C VAL A 365 -8.40 10.70 -1.54
N GLY A 366 -8.59 12.02 -1.71
CA GLY A 366 -7.51 13.00 -1.79
C GLY A 366 -7.23 13.59 -3.17
N ALA A 367 -8.13 13.43 -4.15
CA ALA A 367 -7.93 14.01 -5.47
C ALA A 367 -7.92 15.55 -5.43
N ASN A 368 -7.00 16.17 -6.17
CA ASN A 368 -6.85 17.62 -6.29
C ASN A 368 -8.00 18.21 -7.11
N LYS A 369 -8.82 19.06 -6.47
CA LYS A 369 -10.01 19.68 -7.07
C LYS A 369 -9.72 21.05 -7.71
N GLU A 370 -8.59 21.65 -7.39
CA GLU A 370 -8.14 22.93 -7.93
C GLU A 370 -7.71 22.78 -9.40
N THR A 371 -7.05 21.67 -9.76
CA THR A 371 -6.67 21.40 -11.16
C THR A 371 -7.89 21.35 -12.09
N PRO A 372 -8.95 20.55 -11.81
CA PRO A 372 -10.21 20.62 -12.55
C PRO A 372 -10.82 22.02 -12.58
N LEU A 373 -10.79 22.78 -11.48
CA LEU A 373 -11.38 24.12 -11.43
C LEU A 373 -10.75 25.06 -12.47
N PHE A 374 -9.43 25.01 -12.65
CA PHE A 374 -8.77 25.76 -13.71
C PHE A 374 -9.15 25.30 -15.12
N VAL A 375 -9.24 23.97 -15.35
CA VAL A 375 -9.64 23.40 -16.65
C VAL A 375 -11.04 23.87 -17.03
N PHE A 376 -12.03 23.70 -16.15
CA PHE A 376 -13.40 24.06 -16.45
C PHE A 376 -13.65 25.57 -16.46
N ALA A 377 -12.85 26.36 -15.73
CA ALA A 377 -12.84 27.81 -15.90
C ALA A 377 -12.27 28.25 -17.26
N CYS A 378 -11.27 27.52 -17.79
CA CYS A 378 -10.71 27.75 -19.11
C CYS A 378 -11.66 27.34 -20.25
N GLU A 379 -12.43 26.28 -20.06
CA GLU A 379 -13.40 25.77 -21.05
C GLU A 379 -14.75 26.50 -21.00
N GLY A 380 -15.05 27.17 -19.88
CA GLY A 380 -16.31 27.90 -19.69
C GLY A 380 -17.46 27.05 -19.15
N ASP A 381 -17.17 25.86 -18.60
CA ASP A 381 -18.18 24.97 -18.05
C ASP A 381 -18.68 25.48 -16.68
N LEU A 382 -19.72 26.29 -16.73
CA LEU A 382 -20.34 26.88 -15.54
C LEU A 382 -20.90 25.84 -14.56
N GLU A 383 -21.42 24.72 -15.06
CA GLU A 383 -22.05 23.70 -14.22
C GLU A 383 -21.00 23.02 -13.34
N ILE A 384 -19.89 22.61 -13.95
CA ILE A 384 -18.80 21.95 -13.23
C ILE A 384 -18.06 22.95 -12.33
N VAL A 385 -17.85 24.19 -12.76
CA VAL A 385 -17.29 25.23 -11.88
C VAL A 385 -18.19 25.45 -10.65
N LYS A 386 -19.52 25.55 -10.83
CA LYS A 386 -20.47 25.65 -9.71
C LYS A 386 -20.34 24.47 -8.75
N TYR A 387 -20.30 23.27 -9.31
CA TYR A 387 -20.14 22.04 -8.54
C TYR A 387 -18.85 22.05 -7.71
N LEU A 388 -17.69 22.30 -8.34
CA LEU A 388 -16.38 22.32 -7.69
C LEU A 388 -16.31 23.35 -6.55
N ILE A 389 -16.84 24.56 -6.77
CA ILE A 389 -16.92 25.58 -5.71
C ILE A 389 -17.85 25.13 -4.57
N SER A 390 -18.97 24.47 -4.87
CA SER A 390 -19.92 24.00 -3.84
C SER A 390 -19.33 22.93 -2.91
N ILE A 391 -18.35 22.15 -3.40
CA ILE A 391 -17.60 21.15 -2.62
C ILE A 391 -16.26 21.70 -2.07
N GLY A 392 -16.11 23.03 -2.10
CA GLY A 392 -15.03 23.75 -1.44
C GLY A 392 -13.70 23.76 -2.19
N ALA A 393 -13.69 23.69 -3.52
CA ALA A 393 -12.51 24.07 -4.30
C ALA A 393 -12.14 25.54 -4.01
N ASP A 394 -10.84 25.82 -3.88
CA ASP A 394 -10.39 27.18 -3.60
C ASP A 394 -10.48 28.06 -4.84
N LYS A 395 -11.43 29.00 -4.83
CA LYS A 395 -11.62 29.99 -5.91
C LYS A 395 -10.47 31.00 -6.04
N GLU A 396 -9.57 31.07 -5.05
CA GLU A 396 -8.36 31.91 -5.09
C GLU A 396 -7.08 31.08 -5.33
N ALA A 397 -7.23 29.78 -5.61
CA ALA A 397 -6.09 28.95 -5.98
C ALA A 397 -5.35 29.58 -7.16
N LYS A 398 -4.02 29.46 -7.14
CA LYS A 398 -3.16 29.98 -8.20
C LYS A 398 -2.49 28.84 -8.96
N ASP A 399 -2.54 28.92 -10.29
CA ASP A 399 -1.76 28.02 -11.15
C ASP A 399 -0.27 28.40 -11.16
N ASN A 400 0.51 27.74 -12.02
CA ASN A 400 1.96 28.00 -12.14
C ASN A 400 2.30 29.41 -12.66
N TYR A 401 1.33 30.11 -13.27
CA TYR A 401 1.46 31.49 -13.73
C TYR A 401 0.90 32.50 -12.72
N GLY A 402 0.44 32.04 -11.56
CA GLY A 402 -0.19 32.89 -10.56
C GLY A 402 -1.66 33.20 -10.85
N SER A 403 -2.23 32.64 -11.92
CA SER A 403 -3.59 32.92 -12.38
C SER A 403 -4.60 32.26 -11.47
N THR A 404 -5.62 33.03 -11.05
CA THR A 404 -6.81 32.48 -10.39
C THR A 404 -7.80 31.96 -11.43
N PRO A 405 -8.78 31.11 -11.06
CA PRO A 405 -9.86 30.70 -11.96
C PRO A 405 -10.60 31.89 -12.60
N LEU A 406 -10.72 33.01 -11.87
CA LEU A 406 -11.33 34.24 -12.40
C LEU A 406 -10.48 34.89 -13.49
N ILE A 407 -9.15 34.93 -13.33
CA ILE A 407 -8.23 35.41 -14.36
C ILE A 407 -8.33 34.53 -15.60
N ILE A 408 -8.30 33.20 -15.44
CA ILE A 408 -8.41 32.25 -16.55
C ILE A 408 -9.74 32.41 -17.31
N ALA A 409 -10.87 32.47 -16.59
CA ALA A 409 -12.18 32.65 -17.21
C ALA A 409 -12.30 34.00 -17.93
N SER A 410 -11.70 35.06 -17.37
CA SER A 410 -11.72 36.40 -17.96
C SER A 410 -10.88 36.48 -19.23
N ARG A 411 -9.69 35.87 -19.22
CA ARG A 411 -8.80 35.75 -20.38
C ARG A 411 -9.43 34.98 -21.53
N ASN A 412 -10.27 33.97 -21.24
CA ASN A 412 -10.94 33.15 -22.26
C ASN A 412 -12.36 33.64 -22.60
N GLY A 413 -12.82 34.75 -22.02
CA GLY A 413 -14.08 35.38 -22.40
C GLY A 413 -15.34 34.72 -21.86
N HIS A 414 -15.21 33.84 -20.87
CA HIS A 414 -16.33 33.04 -20.31
C HIS A 414 -17.15 33.85 -19.31
N LEU A 415 -17.96 34.78 -19.82
CA LEU A 415 -18.73 35.73 -19.01
C LEU A 415 -19.55 35.08 -17.90
N GLU A 416 -20.23 33.97 -18.16
CA GLU A 416 -21.08 33.33 -17.15
C GLU A 416 -20.27 32.77 -15.97
N VAL A 417 -19.08 32.22 -16.25
CA VAL A 417 -18.13 31.75 -15.23
C VAL A 417 -17.58 32.93 -14.44
N VAL A 418 -17.18 34.01 -15.11
CA VAL A 418 -16.74 35.26 -14.47
C VAL A 418 -17.82 35.81 -13.53
N GLN A 419 -19.06 35.90 -14.01
CA GLN A 419 -20.21 36.36 -13.22
C GLN A 419 -20.40 35.51 -11.97
N TYR A 420 -20.35 34.19 -12.12
CA TYR A 420 -20.50 33.28 -11.00
C TYR A 420 -19.36 33.40 -9.99
N LEU A 421 -18.10 33.38 -10.43
CA LEU A 421 -16.93 33.48 -9.54
C LEU A 421 -16.97 34.80 -8.73
N ILE A 422 -17.30 35.92 -9.37
CA ILE A 422 -17.52 37.21 -8.67
C ILE A 422 -18.67 37.11 -7.66
N SER A 423 -19.79 36.46 -8.03
CA SER A 423 -20.94 36.32 -7.14
C SER A 423 -20.65 35.51 -5.88
N VAL A 424 -19.70 34.57 -5.93
CA VAL A 424 -19.22 33.80 -4.77
C VAL A 424 -18.02 34.44 -4.07
N GLY A 425 -17.70 35.69 -4.44
CA GLY A 425 -16.72 36.55 -3.78
C GLY A 425 -15.28 36.33 -4.22
N ALA A 426 -15.04 35.91 -5.47
CA ALA A 426 -13.68 35.87 -6.01
C ALA A 426 -13.05 37.28 -6.07
N ASP A 427 -11.75 37.40 -5.80
CA ASP A 427 -11.06 38.68 -5.85
C ASP A 427 -10.89 39.18 -7.30
N LYS A 428 -11.69 40.18 -7.66
CA LYS A 428 -11.65 40.83 -8.97
C LYS A 428 -10.38 41.63 -9.24
N GLU A 429 -9.57 41.90 -8.20
CA GLU A 429 -8.28 42.58 -8.28
C GLU A 429 -7.10 41.61 -8.10
N ALA A 430 -7.36 40.29 -8.09
CA ALA A 430 -6.32 39.29 -8.02
C ALA A 430 -5.28 39.52 -9.14
N LYS A 431 -4.01 39.35 -8.80
CA LYS A 431 -2.90 39.49 -9.75
C LYS A 431 -2.21 38.15 -9.98
N ASP A 432 -1.93 37.88 -11.25
CA ASP A 432 -1.04 36.80 -11.66
C ASP A 432 0.44 37.21 -11.49
N ASN A 433 1.37 36.37 -11.96
CA ASN A 433 2.81 36.64 -11.85
C ASN A 433 3.29 37.82 -12.72
N TYR A 434 2.50 38.25 -13.71
CA TYR A 434 2.75 39.41 -14.57
C TYR A 434 2.10 40.69 -14.02
N GLY A 435 1.37 40.59 -12.90
CA GLY A 435 0.65 41.72 -12.33
C GLY A 435 -0.71 41.96 -12.99
N SER A 436 -1.10 41.14 -13.96
CA SER A 436 -2.35 41.24 -14.69
C SER A 436 -3.53 40.92 -13.78
N THR A 437 -4.53 41.80 -13.80
CA THR A 437 -5.85 41.56 -13.19
C THR A 437 -6.79 40.86 -14.18
N PRO A 438 -7.93 40.29 -13.72
CA PRO A 438 -8.97 39.78 -14.62
C PRO A 438 -9.39 40.79 -15.70
N LEU A 439 -9.45 42.08 -15.37
CA LEU A 439 -9.81 43.14 -16.31
C LEU A 439 -8.71 43.38 -17.35
N ILE A 440 -7.45 43.31 -16.93
CA ILE A 440 -6.30 43.42 -17.83
C ILE A 440 -6.30 42.26 -18.83
N GLU A 441 -6.42 41.01 -18.37
CA GLU A 441 -6.44 39.84 -19.27
C GLU A 441 -7.66 39.83 -20.21
N ALA A 442 -8.84 40.23 -19.74
CA ALA A 442 -10.01 40.37 -20.63
C ALA A 442 -9.82 41.46 -21.69
N SER A 443 -9.10 42.54 -21.35
CA SER A 443 -8.80 43.63 -22.29
C SER A 443 -7.69 43.24 -23.28
N ASN A 444 -6.75 42.39 -22.86
CA ASN A 444 -5.66 41.85 -23.69
C ASN A 444 -6.16 40.98 -24.84
N ILE A 445 -7.24 40.23 -24.61
CA ILE A 445 -7.82 39.33 -25.64
C ILE A 445 -9.03 39.98 -26.35
N GLY A 446 -9.45 41.18 -25.94
CA GLY A 446 -10.57 41.89 -26.57
C GLY A 446 -11.98 41.42 -26.14
N HIS A 447 -12.12 40.77 -24.99
CA HIS A 447 -13.41 40.23 -24.51
C HIS A 447 -14.31 41.31 -23.90
N LEU A 448 -14.91 42.14 -24.77
CA LEU A 448 -15.70 43.32 -24.40
C LEU A 448 -16.78 43.06 -23.33
N GLU A 449 -17.55 41.98 -23.44
CA GLU A 449 -18.63 41.72 -22.49
C GLU A 449 -18.12 41.37 -21.09
N VAL A 450 -16.95 40.71 -20.98
CA VAL A 450 -16.26 40.49 -19.70
C VAL A 450 -15.73 41.81 -19.15
N VAL A 451 -15.10 42.64 -19.99
CA VAL A 451 -14.62 43.99 -19.60
C VAL A 451 -15.78 44.84 -19.06
N LYS A 452 -16.91 44.89 -19.79
CA LYS A 452 -18.12 45.60 -19.36
C LYS A 452 -18.59 45.14 -17.98
N TYR A 453 -18.67 43.82 -17.80
CA TYR A 453 -19.12 43.25 -16.53
C TYR A 453 -18.16 43.58 -15.38
N LEU A 454 -16.85 43.35 -15.55
CA LEU A 454 -15.84 43.63 -14.52
C LEU A 454 -15.85 45.10 -14.09
N ILE A 455 -15.94 46.04 -15.05
CA ILE A 455 -16.12 47.47 -14.76
C ILE A 455 -17.42 47.73 -13.99
N SER A 456 -18.53 47.10 -14.40
CA SER A 456 -19.83 47.30 -13.75
C SER A 456 -19.86 46.84 -12.28
N VAL A 457 -19.05 45.84 -11.93
CA VAL A 457 -18.86 45.38 -10.54
C VAL A 457 -17.73 46.11 -9.81
N GLY A 458 -17.18 47.17 -10.42
CA GLY A 458 -16.21 48.07 -9.82
C GLY A 458 -14.78 47.54 -9.81
N ALA A 459 -14.36 46.82 -10.85
CA ALA A 459 -12.94 46.53 -11.06
C ALA A 459 -12.16 47.82 -11.36
N ASP A 460 -10.90 47.91 -10.93
CA ASP A 460 -10.06 49.09 -11.15
C ASP A 460 -9.63 49.20 -12.62
N LYS A 461 -10.26 50.12 -13.34
CA LYS A 461 -9.96 50.42 -14.75
C LYS A 461 -8.59 51.07 -14.97
N GLU A 462 -7.94 51.52 -13.91
CA GLU A 462 -6.58 52.09 -13.92
C GLU A 462 -5.55 51.14 -13.30
N ALA A 463 -5.95 49.88 -13.02
CA ALA A 463 -5.02 48.87 -12.55
C ALA A 463 -3.83 48.75 -13.49
N LYS A 464 -2.66 48.49 -12.91
CA LYS A 464 -1.40 48.33 -13.65
C LYS A 464 -0.83 46.94 -13.46
N ASP A 465 -0.37 46.34 -14.55
CA ASP A 465 0.48 45.16 -14.52
C ASP A 465 1.94 45.53 -14.15
N ASN A 466 2.85 44.57 -14.29
CA ASN A 466 4.27 44.78 -13.97
C ASN A 466 4.98 45.72 -14.95
N ASP A 467 4.51 45.83 -16.18
CA ASP A 467 5.03 46.77 -17.20
C ASP A 467 4.38 48.15 -17.11
N GLY A 468 3.46 48.31 -16.16
CA GLY A 468 2.78 49.56 -15.86
C GLY A 468 1.62 49.84 -16.81
N ASP A 469 1.25 48.87 -17.64
CA ASP A 469 0.19 48.97 -18.61
C ASP A 469 -1.17 48.89 -17.91
N THR A 470 -2.08 49.75 -18.37
CA THR A 470 -3.49 49.75 -17.93
C THR A 470 -4.32 48.93 -18.91
N PRO A 471 -5.55 48.51 -18.54
CA PRO A 471 -6.48 47.87 -19.48
C PRO A 471 -6.64 48.64 -20.81
N LEU A 472 -6.62 49.98 -20.77
CA LEU A 472 -6.72 50.82 -21.96
C LEU A 472 -5.44 50.79 -22.81
N ILE A 473 -4.26 50.74 -22.18
CA ILE A 473 -2.99 50.64 -22.91
C ILE A 473 -2.92 49.29 -23.63
N ILE A 474 -3.22 48.20 -22.92
CA ILE A 474 -3.23 46.84 -23.48
C ILE A 474 -4.28 46.67 -24.59
N ALA A 475 -5.48 47.21 -24.44
CA ALA A 475 -6.47 47.17 -25.53
C ALA A 475 -6.04 47.99 -26.76
N SER A 476 -5.27 49.07 -26.54
CA SER A 476 -4.75 49.91 -27.62
C SER A 476 -3.56 49.24 -28.33
N ASP A 477 -2.72 48.55 -27.56
CA ASP A 477 -1.60 47.72 -28.01
C ASP A 477 -2.06 46.59 -28.93
N ASN A 478 -3.17 45.91 -28.59
CA ASN A 478 -3.74 44.83 -29.40
C ASN A 478 -4.66 45.31 -30.54
N GLY A 479 -5.03 46.59 -30.55
CA GLY A 479 -5.89 47.17 -31.58
C GLY A 479 -7.39 46.93 -31.38
N ASP A 480 -7.83 46.54 -30.18
CA ASP A 480 -9.22 46.19 -29.87
C ASP A 480 -10.10 47.45 -29.71
N LEU A 481 -10.49 48.03 -30.85
CA LEU A 481 -11.23 49.28 -30.91
C LEU A 481 -12.48 49.31 -30.02
N GLU A 482 -13.26 48.22 -29.97
CA GLU A 482 -14.49 48.18 -29.17
C GLU A 482 -14.21 48.29 -27.65
N VAL A 483 -13.14 47.62 -27.18
CA VAL A 483 -12.71 47.70 -25.78
C VAL A 483 -12.15 49.09 -25.47
N VAL A 484 -11.33 49.65 -26.36
CA VAL A 484 -10.83 51.03 -26.24
C VAL A 484 -11.99 52.02 -26.16
N GLN A 485 -12.98 51.92 -27.06
CA GLN A 485 -14.16 52.77 -27.08
C GLN A 485 -14.91 52.71 -25.76
N TYR A 486 -15.14 51.49 -25.25
CA TYR A 486 -15.83 51.30 -23.99
C TYR A 486 -15.05 51.86 -22.81
N LEU A 487 -13.75 51.54 -22.66
CA LEU A 487 -12.91 52.02 -21.57
C LEU A 487 -12.85 53.56 -21.54
N ILE A 488 -12.70 54.21 -22.69
CA ILE A 488 -12.78 55.68 -22.81
C ILE A 488 -14.17 56.19 -22.39
N SER A 489 -15.25 55.53 -22.81
CA SER A 489 -16.62 55.96 -22.48
C SER A 489 -16.92 55.90 -20.98
N VAL A 490 -16.27 54.99 -20.25
CA VAL A 490 -16.37 54.88 -18.78
C VAL A 490 -15.29 55.71 -18.05
N GLY A 491 -14.55 56.53 -18.79
CA GLY A 491 -13.59 57.50 -18.26
C GLY A 491 -12.26 56.89 -17.82
N ALA A 492 -11.75 55.88 -18.53
CA ALA A 492 -10.37 55.45 -18.37
C ALA A 492 -9.40 56.57 -18.81
N ASN A 493 -8.24 56.66 -18.16
CA ASN A 493 -7.26 57.70 -18.44
C ASN A 493 -6.53 57.46 -19.78
N LYS A 494 -6.98 58.14 -20.83
CA LYS A 494 -6.34 58.11 -22.17
C LYS A 494 -4.90 58.66 -22.21
N GLU A 495 -4.46 59.33 -21.16
CA GLU A 495 -3.09 59.82 -21.00
C GLU A 495 -2.29 59.02 -19.96
N ALA A 496 -2.79 57.83 -19.56
CA ALA A 496 -2.04 56.92 -18.72
C ALA A 496 -0.71 56.58 -19.39
N LYS A 497 0.33 56.38 -18.57
CA LYS A 497 1.67 56.01 -19.04
C LYS A 497 2.11 54.71 -18.40
N ASN A 498 2.65 53.81 -19.22
CA ASN A 498 3.34 52.61 -18.76
C ASN A 498 4.77 52.92 -18.31
N ASN A 499 5.55 51.88 -17.99
CA ASN A 499 6.92 52.05 -17.49
C ASN A 499 7.87 52.67 -18.53
N ASP A 500 7.59 52.49 -19.83
CA ASP A 500 8.31 53.14 -20.94
C ASP A 500 7.82 54.57 -21.22
N GLY A 501 6.79 55.01 -20.51
CA GLY A 501 6.17 56.30 -20.69
C GLY A 501 5.24 56.37 -21.92
N ASP A 502 5.00 55.24 -22.58
CA ASP A 502 4.10 55.13 -23.72
C ASP A 502 2.65 55.31 -23.23
N THR A 503 1.88 56.11 -23.98
CA THR A 503 0.43 56.30 -23.76
C THR A 503 -0.36 55.31 -24.63
N PRO A 504 -1.67 55.10 -24.38
CA PRO A 504 -2.52 54.30 -25.27
C PRO A 504 -2.38 54.67 -26.76
N LEU A 505 -2.25 55.97 -27.06
CA LEU A 505 -2.07 56.46 -28.43
C LEU A 505 -0.70 56.06 -29.01
N ILE A 506 0.35 56.09 -28.19
CA ILE A 506 1.70 55.69 -28.61
C ILE A 506 1.76 54.19 -28.88
N GLU A 507 1.19 53.34 -28.02
CA GLU A 507 1.15 51.89 -28.25
C GLU A 507 0.31 51.54 -29.50
N ALA A 508 -0.90 52.09 -29.65
CA ALA A 508 -1.69 51.89 -30.86
C ALA A 508 -0.94 52.31 -32.13
N SER A 509 -0.13 53.37 -32.05
CA SER A 509 0.69 53.82 -33.18
C SER A 509 1.85 52.87 -33.46
N LYS A 510 2.56 52.44 -32.42
CA LYS A 510 3.70 51.51 -32.48
C LYS A 510 3.36 50.19 -33.15
N TYR A 511 2.14 49.69 -32.94
CA TYR A 511 1.67 48.44 -33.55
C TYR A 511 0.79 48.62 -34.80
N GLY A 512 0.58 49.86 -35.25
CA GLY A 512 -0.05 50.12 -36.55
C GLY A 512 -1.59 50.10 -36.54
N HIS A 513 -2.23 50.23 -35.38
CA HIS A 513 -3.68 50.20 -35.21
C HIS A 513 -4.35 51.53 -35.56
N LEU A 514 -4.43 51.84 -36.86
CA LEU A 514 -4.94 53.12 -37.37
C LEU A 514 -6.33 53.48 -36.84
N GLU A 515 -7.26 52.53 -36.75
CA GLU A 515 -8.63 52.80 -36.28
C GLU A 515 -8.67 53.21 -34.81
N VAL A 516 -7.83 52.57 -33.97
CA VAL A 516 -7.66 52.95 -32.56
C VAL A 516 -7.02 54.33 -32.44
N VAL A 517 -5.99 54.62 -33.23
CA VAL A 517 -5.37 55.96 -33.29
C VAL A 517 -6.40 57.02 -33.68
N GLN A 518 -7.18 56.79 -34.74
CA GLN A 518 -8.23 57.71 -35.18
C GLN A 518 -9.24 57.98 -34.07
N TYR A 519 -9.68 56.92 -33.38
CA TYR A 519 -10.60 57.06 -32.27
C TYR A 519 -9.99 57.82 -31.08
N LEU A 520 -8.78 57.47 -30.64
CA LEU A 520 -8.11 58.14 -29.51
C LEU A 520 -7.89 59.64 -29.79
N ILE A 521 -7.50 60.01 -31.01
CA ILE A 521 -7.40 61.42 -31.43
C ILE A 521 -8.78 62.09 -31.41
N SER A 522 -9.83 61.44 -31.93
CA SER A 522 -11.18 61.97 -31.88
C SER A 522 -11.71 62.15 -30.45
N ALA A 523 -11.26 61.29 -29.53
CA ALA A 523 -11.53 61.37 -28.10
C ALA A 523 -10.64 62.40 -27.38
N GLY A 524 -9.74 63.08 -28.10
CA GLY A 524 -8.89 64.16 -27.59
C GLY A 524 -7.65 63.69 -26.85
N ALA A 525 -7.04 62.56 -27.24
CA ALA A 525 -5.72 62.15 -26.76
C ALA A 525 -4.63 63.13 -27.24
N ASP A 526 -3.62 63.39 -26.41
CA ASP A 526 -2.51 64.29 -26.74
C ASP A 526 -1.54 63.63 -27.73
N LYS A 527 -1.63 64.01 -29.01
CA LYS A 527 -0.75 63.52 -30.07
C LYS A 527 0.72 63.93 -29.91
N GLU A 528 0.99 64.98 -29.12
CA GLU A 528 2.34 65.49 -28.85
C GLU A 528 2.94 64.90 -27.56
N ALA A 529 2.20 64.04 -26.86
CA ALA A 529 2.69 63.32 -25.69
C ALA A 529 3.95 62.52 -26.05
N LYS A 530 4.95 62.60 -25.17
CA LYS A 530 6.24 61.93 -25.34
C LYS A 530 6.43 60.82 -24.32
N ASN A 531 6.96 59.70 -24.80
CA ASN A 531 7.45 58.63 -23.96
C ASN A 531 8.82 58.96 -23.33
N ASN A 532 9.41 58.00 -22.60
CA ASN A 532 10.69 58.21 -21.93
C ASN A 532 11.87 58.41 -22.90
N ASP A 533 11.77 57.93 -24.14
CA ASP A 533 12.74 58.18 -25.23
C ASP A 533 12.53 59.52 -25.93
N GLY A 534 11.52 60.31 -25.51
CA GLY A 534 11.14 61.56 -26.16
C GLY A 534 10.41 61.37 -27.49
N LYS A 535 9.89 60.16 -27.76
CA LYS A 535 9.16 59.79 -28.98
C LYS A 535 7.66 60.01 -28.80
N THR A 536 7.02 60.51 -29.85
CA THR A 536 5.57 60.71 -29.95
C THR A 536 4.89 59.53 -30.66
N ALA A 537 3.55 59.52 -30.69
CA ALA A 537 2.77 58.59 -31.49
C ALA A 537 3.15 58.64 -32.98
N PHE A 538 3.43 59.84 -33.51
CA PHE A 538 3.92 60.04 -34.87
C PHE A 538 5.27 59.36 -35.10
N ASP A 539 6.21 59.47 -34.15
CA ASP A 539 7.54 58.87 -34.31
C ASP A 539 7.53 57.32 -34.29
N LYS A 540 6.48 56.71 -33.71
CA LYS A 540 6.32 55.26 -33.58
C LYS A 540 5.39 54.66 -34.64
N GLY A 541 4.60 55.49 -35.31
CA GLY A 541 3.60 55.09 -36.30
C GLY A 541 4.17 54.58 -37.63
N ASN A 542 3.37 53.76 -38.33
CA ASN A 542 3.61 53.45 -39.75
C ASN A 542 3.20 54.62 -40.67
N GLU A 543 3.41 54.49 -41.98
CA GLU A 543 3.14 55.55 -42.95
C GLU A 543 1.70 56.09 -42.88
N ASP A 544 0.70 55.22 -42.77
CA ASP A 544 -0.71 55.61 -42.72
C ASP A 544 -1.05 56.41 -41.45
N ILE A 545 -0.52 55.98 -40.31
CA ILE A 545 -0.69 56.67 -39.02
C ILE A 545 0.02 58.02 -39.04
N CYS A 546 1.24 58.08 -39.55
CA CYS A 546 1.98 59.33 -39.73
C CYS A 546 1.23 60.31 -40.63
N ASN A 547 0.67 59.83 -41.74
CA ASN A 547 -0.15 60.65 -42.64
C ASN A 547 -1.39 61.19 -41.93
N PHE A 548 -2.08 60.36 -41.15
CA PHE A 548 -3.26 60.76 -40.38
C PHE A 548 -2.92 61.80 -39.30
N LEU A 549 -1.89 61.56 -38.47
CA LEU A 549 -1.44 62.44 -37.39
C LEU A 549 -0.83 63.76 -37.88
N SER A 550 -0.29 63.79 -39.10
CA SER A 550 0.15 65.05 -39.73
C SER A 550 -1.02 65.93 -40.16
N SER A 551 -2.19 65.33 -40.43
CA SER A 551 -3.35 65.99 -41.01
C SER A 551 -4.40 66.43 -39.98
N ASN A 552 -4.29 65.97 -38.73
CA ASN A 552 -5.19 66.22 -37.61
C ASN A 552 -4.35 66.50 -36.38
#